data_AF-A0A9E4LQE5-F1
#
_entry.id   AF-A0A9E4LQE5-F1
#
_cell.length_a   1.000
_cell.length_b   1.000
_cell.length_c   1.000
_cell.angle_alpha   90.00
_cell.angle_beta   90.00
_cell.angle_gamma   90.00
#
_symmetry.space_group_name_H-M   'P 1'
#
loop_
_entity.id
_entity.type
_entity.pdbx_description
1 polymer ?
#
loop_
_entity_poly.entity_id
_entity_poly.type
_entity_poly.pdbx_seq_one_letter_code
_entity_poly.pdbx_strand_id
1 'polypeptide(L)' 'MGQLEPSQLRKPVTAWCFYDWGNSAIPAIILTFLFAPYFTQAVAADPVTGSAQW' A
#
# COMPACT_ATOMS: atom_id res chain seq x y z
N MET A 1 -24.94 -9.35 14.56
CA MET A 1 -24.33 -8.01 14.41
C MET A 1 -25.40 -7.12 13.81
N GLY A 2 -25.95 -6.15 14.57
CA GLY A 2 -27.02 -5.29 14.06
C GLY A 2 -26.50 -4.40 12.95
N GLN A 3 -27.27 -4.22 11.88
CA GLN A 3 -26.94 -3.27 10.82
C GLN A 3 -26.99 -1.85 11.38
N LEU A 4 -26.06 -1.00 10.96
CA LEU A 4 -26.03 0.41 11.38
C LEU A 4 -27.10 1.18 10.62
N GLU A 5 -27.93 1.91 11.35
CA GLU A 5 -28.87 2.84 10.75
C GLU A 5 -28.12 4.01 10.06
N PRO A 6 -28.67 4.62 8.99
CA PRO A 6 -28.00 5.70 8.26
C PRO A 6 -27.55 6.88 9.14
N SER A 7 -28.31 7.18 10.20
CA SER A 7 -27.97 8.22 11.18
C SER A 7 -26.69 7.94 11.98
N GLN A 8 -26.30 6.67 12.08
CA GLN A 8 -25.12 6.22 12.83
C GLN A 8 -23.86 6.09 11.97
N LEU A 9 -23.94 6.26 10.65
CA LEU A 9 -22.82 6.06 9.71
C LEU A 9 -21.74 7.14 9.77
N ARG A 10 -22.03 8.34 10.28
CA ARG A 10 -21.11 9.48 10.23
C ARG A 10 -19.75 9.17 10.86
N LYS A 11 -19.74 8.61 12.07
CA LYS A 11 -18.52 8.27 12.81
C LYS A 11 -17.71 7.15 12.13
N PRO A 12 -18.29 5.98 11.79
CA PRO A 12 -17.52 4.91 11.14
C PRO A 12 -17.02 5.31 9.74
N VAL A 13 -17.78 6.11 8.97
CA VAL A 13 -17.30 6.62 7.69
C VAL A 13 -16.10 7.54 7.87
N THR A 14 -16.15 8.48 8.82
CA THR A 14 -14.98 9.34 9.08
C THR A 14 -13.76 8.54 9.54
N ALA A 15 -13.95 7.55 10.42
CA ALA A 15 -12.87 6.68 10.87
C ALA A 15 -12.28 5.87 9.71
N TRP A 16 -13.14 5.37 8.82
CA TRP A 16 -12.70 4.65 7.63
C TRP A 16 -11.92 5.55 6.67
N CYS A 17 -12.36 6.78 6.41
CA CYS A 17 -11.62 7.71 5.54
C CYS A 17 -10.20 8.01 6.07
N PHE A 18 -10.05 8.21 7.39
CA PHE A 18 -8.72 8.43 7.97
C PHE A 18 -7.85 7.18 7.95
N TYR A 19 -8.45 6.01 8.19
CA TYR A 19 -7.76 4.74 8.06
C TYR A 19 -7.27 4.52 6.62
N ASP A 20 -8.15 4.69 5.62
CA ASP A 20 -7.83 4.52 4.21
C ASP A 20 -6.73 5.49 3.76
N TRP A 21 -6.84 6.76 4.18
CA TRP A 21 -5.81 7.77 3.92
C TRP A 21 -4.46 7.38 4.51
N GLY A 22 -4.40 7.02 5.79
CA GLY A 22 -3.16 6.62 6.44
C GLY A 22 -2.58 5.32 5.88
N ASN A 23 -3.46 4.37 5.52
CA ASN A 23 -3.08 3.09 4.95
C ASN A 23 -2.49 3.23 3.54
N SER A 24 -2.82 4.29 2.79
CA SER A 24 -2.32 4.52 1.43
C SER A 24 -0.81 4.81 1.33
N ALA A 25 -0.18 5.31 2.41
CA ALA A 25 1.22 5.71 2.40
C ALA A 25 2.18 4.52 2.27
N ILE A 26 1.87 3.40 2.94
CA ILE A 26 2.71 2.20 2.96
C ILE A 26 2.85 1.56 1.56
N PRO A 27 1.77 1.21 0.84
CA PRO A 27 1.90 0.65 -0.50
C PRO A 27 2.55 1.64 -1.47
N ALA A 28 2.30 2.95 -1.34
CA ALA A 28 2.95 3.95 -2.18
C ALA A 28 4.48 3.87 -2.07
N ILE A 29 5.02 3.90 -0.85
CA ILE A 29 6.47 3.84 -0.61
C ILE A 29 7.06 2.49 -1.07
N ILE A 30 6.37 1.40 -0.79
CA ILE A 30 6.81 0.05 -1.20
C ILE A 30 6.97 0.01 -2.73
N LEU A 31 5.96 0.46 -3.47
CA LEU A 31 5.95 0.39 -4.92
C LEU A 31 6.95 1.36 -5.56
N THR A 32 7.09 2.58 -5.06
CA THR A 32 7.95 3.59 -5.69
C THR A 32 9.43 3.46 -5.33
N PHE A 33 9.74 3.07 -4.09
CA PHE A 33 11.11 3.14 -3.58
C PHE A 33 11.71 1.78 -3.25
N LEU A 34 10.92 0.83 -2.77
CA LEU A 34 11.46 -0.46 -2.30
C LEU A 34 11.38 -1.57 -3.34
N PHE A 35 10.40 -1.55 -4.22
CA PHE A 35 10.19 -2.67 -5.14
C PHE A 35 11.31 -2.79 -6.16
N ALA A 36 11.82 -1.69 -6.70
CA ALA A 36 12.97 -1.67 -7.61
C ALA A 36 14.23 -2.33 -7.01
N PRO A 37 14.77 -1.85 -5.87
CA PRO A 37 15.96 -2.48 -5.26
C PRO A 37 15.68 -3.90 -4.74
N TYR A 38 14.46 -4.20 -4.28
CA TYR A 38 14.09 -5.56 -3.92
C TYR A 38 14.18 -6.50 -5.12
N PHE A 39 13.64 -6.10 -6.28
CA PHE A 39 13.70 -6.89 -7.49
C PHE A 39 15.14 -7.14 -7.94
N THR A 40 15.95 -6.09 -8.00
CA THR A 40 17.35 -6.20 -8.48
C THR A 40 18.25 -7.01 -7.55
N GLN A 41 17.99 -7.01 -6.23
CA GLN A 41 18.84 -7.68 -5.24
C GLN A 41 18.36 -9.07 -4.82
N ALA A 42 17.04 -9.30 -4.81
CA ALA A 42 16.46 -10.52 -4.25
C ALA A 42 15.75 -11.41 -5.29
N VAL A 43 15.36 -10.87 -6.45
CA VAL A 43 14.58 -11.61 -7.46
C VAL A 43 15.39 -11.87 -8.73
N ALA A 44 16.13 -10.87 -9.22
CA ALA A 44 16.93 -10.98 -10.43
C ALA A 44 18.09 -11.98 -10.26
N ALA A 45 18.54 -12.55 -11.38
CA ALA A 45 19.65 -13.51 -11.39
C ALA A 45 20.98 -12.89 -10.90
N ASP A 46 21.19 -11.61 -11.23
CA ASP A 46 22.30 -10.80 -10.75
C ASP A 46 21.92 -9.30 -10.79
N PRO A 47 22.62 -8.43 -10.04
CA PRO A 47 22.26 -7.00 -9.94
C PRO A 47 22.36 -6.22 -11.26
N VAL A 48 23.26 -6.61 -12.17
CA VAL A 48 23.47 -5.91 -13.44
C VAL A 48 22.31 -6.22 -14.38
N THR A 49 21.99 -7.50 -14.56
CA THR A 49 20.83 -7.92 -15.37
C THR A 49 19.53 -7.41 -14.76
N GLY A 50 19.38 -7.48 -13.43
CA GLY A 50 18.20 -6.97 -12.73
C GLY A 50 17.98 -5.47 -12.95
N SER A 51 19.05 -4.67 -12.93
CA SER A 51 18.96 -3.22 -13.19
C SER A 51 18.58 -2.88 -14.63
N ALA A 52 18.86 -3.77 -15.59
CA ALA A 52 18.45 -3.61 -16.98
C ALA A 52 16.99 -4.06 -17.25
N GLN A 53 16.43 -4.90 -16.37
CA GLN A 53 15.07 -5.43 -16.46
C GLN A 53 14.02 -4.51 -15.81
N TRP A 54 14.46 -3.62 -14.93
CA TRP A 54 13.64 -2.65 -14.22
C TRP A 54 13.58 -1.32 -14.98
#